data_AF-A0A970D7B5-F1
#
_entry.id   AF-A0A970D7B5-F1
#
_cell.length_a   1.000
_cell.length_b   1.000
_cell.length_c   1.000
_cell.angle_alpha   90.00
_cell.angle_beta   90.00
_cell.angle_gamma   90.00
#
_symmetry.space_group_name_H-M   'P 1'
#
loop_
_entity.id
_entity.type
_entity.pdbx_description
1 polymer ?
#
loop_
_entity_poly.entity_id
_entity_poly.type
_entity_poly.pdbx_seq_one_letter_code
_entity_poly.pdbx_strand_id
1 'polypeptide(L)'
;DDIYVSSDIYVNLDVEIGSYIGNLVIGFNIYSSSQYPIARSDYNDISQQTTLPIGKYHFSFHIPPYTLADGDYYIKFDVAERNVKNYATENSFLKFRVKIDGKNRFGNVFNENSSLKTSIIKSRWQVECLKID
;
A
#
# COMPACT_ATOMS: atom_id res chain seq x y z
N ASP A 1 -10.59 9.91 -3.10
CA ASP A 1 -10.94 9.61 -4.50
C ASP A 1 -11.84 8.40 -4.61
N ASP A 2 -12.70 8.39 -5.62
CA ASP A 2 -13.51 7.23 -5.99
C ASP A 2 -12.78 6.43 -7.07
N ILE A 3 -12.59 5.14 -6.83
CA ILE A 3 -11.95 4.17 -7.71
C ILE A 3 -12.96 3.06 -7.98
N TYR A 4 -13.01 2.50 -9.19
CA TYR A 4 -13.89 1.38 -9.47
C TYR A 4 -13.20 0.04 -9.19
N VAL A 5 -13.96 -0.97 -8.78
CA VAL A 5 -13.44 -2.34 -8.58
C VAL A 5 -12.73 -2.88 -9.81
N SER A 6 -13.09 -2.41 -11.00
CA SER A 6 -12.50 -2.79 -12.29
C SER A 6 -11.20 -2.03 -12.62
N SER A 7 -10.79 -1.06 -11.81
CA SER A 7 -9.62 -0.22 -12.05
C SER A 7 -8.34 -0.84 -11.52
N ASP A 8 -7.24 -0.62 -12.25
CA ASP A 8 -5.88 -0.75 -11.72
C ASP A 8 -5.61 0.38 -10.73
N ILE A 9 -4.98 0.05 -9.60
CA ILE A 9 -4.56 1.06 -8.61
C ILE A 9 -3.05 1.04 -8.52
N TYR A 10 -2.43 2.21 -8.69
CA TYR A 10 -1.00 2.39 -8.50
C TYR A 10 -0.76 3.20 -7.24
N VAL A 11 0.07 2.65 -6.36
CA VAL A 11 0.54 3.33 -5.15
C VAL A 11 2.00 3.67 -5.36
N ASN A 12 2.32 4.96 -5.38
CA ASN A 12 3.66 5.44 -5.67
C ASN A 12 4.23 6.20 -4.47
N LEU A 13 5.52 6.01 -4.20
CA LEU A 13 6.25 6.73 -3.16
C LEU A 13 7.57 7.24 -3.74
N ASP A 14 7.86 8.52 -3.53
CA ASP A 14 9.20 9.08 -3.74
C ASP A 14 9.87 9.26 -2.37
N VAL A 15 11.04 8.64 -2.17
CA VAL A 15 11.76 8.64 -0.89
C VAL A 15 13.22 9.03 -1.10
N GLU A 16 13.72 9.93 -0.26
CA GLU A 16 15.14 10.28 -0.20
C GLU A 16 15.83 9.58 0.98
N ILE A 17 16.88 8.83 0.68
CA ILE A 17 17.75 8.18 1.66
C ILE A 17 18.96 9.08 1.91
N GLY A 18 18.91 9.89 2.97
CA GLY A 18 19.96 10.86 3.31
C GLY A 18 21.19 10.26 4.03
N SER A 19 21.06 9.07 4.61
CA SER A 19 22.14 8.36 5.30
C SER A 19 21.96 6.85 5.21
N TYR A 20 22.99 6.09 5.58
CA TYR A 20 22.84 4.63 5.73
C TYR A 20 21.79 4.29 6.79
N ILE A 21 20.88 3.36 6.47
CA ILE A 21 19.84 2.84 7.36
C ILE A 21 19.91 1.31 7.28
N GLY A 22 20.18 0.64 8.40
CA GLY A 22 20.21 -0.81 8.49
C GLY A 22 18.81 -1.38 8.73
N ASN A 23 18.37 -2.38 7.95
CA ASN A 23 17.00 -2.92 8.04
C ASN A 23 15.93 -1.88 7.69
N LEU A 24 16.11 -1.22 6.55
CA LEU A 24 15.17 -0.29 5.95
C LEU A 24 13.84 -0.99 5.65
N VAL A 25 12.75 -0.31 6.01
CA VAL A 25 11.38 -0.67 5.69
C VAL A 25 10.80 0.46 4.86
N ILE A 26 10.39 0.16 3.63
CA ILE A 26 9.65 1.08 2.76
C ILE A 26 8.50 0.29 2.16
N GLY A 27 7.28 0.76 2.37
CA GLY A 27 6.09 0.06 1.90
C GLY A 27 4.82 0.75 2.35
N PHE A 28 3.74 -0.01 2.37
CA PHE A 28 2.47 0.45 2.90
C PHE A 28 1.59 -0.68 3.40
N ASN A 29 0.63 -0.31 4.25
CA ASN A 29 -0.47 -1.16 4.68
C ASN A 29 -1.79 -0.54 4.20
N ILE A 30 -2.70 -1.39 3.73
CA ILE A 30 -4.09 -1.03 3.49
C ILE A 30 -4.91 -1.42 4.71
N TYR A 31 -5.78 -0.53 5.14
CA TYR A 31 -6.75 -0.74 6.20
C TYR A 31 -8.17 -0.53 5.67
N SER A 32 -9.12 -1.29 6.21
CA SER A 32 -10.55 -1.01 6.02
C SER A 32 -10.98 0.20 6.84
N SER A 33 -12.19 0.69 6.60
CA SER A 33 -12.75 1.80 7.36
C SER A 33 -12.90 1.54 8.86
N SER A 34 -12.95 0.27 9.26
CA SER A 34 -12.95 -0.15 10.66
C SER A 34 -11.54 -0.32 11.26
N GLN A 35 -10.50 0.20 10.59
CA GLN A 35 -9.09 0.14 11.01
C GLN A 35 -8.49 -1.27 11.06
N TYR A 36 -9.11 -2.25 10.40
CA TYR A 36 -8.53 -3.58 10.29
C TYR A 36 -7.53 -3.64 9.14
N PRO A 37 -6.33 -4.21 9.35
CA PRO A 37 -5.36 -4.39 8.29
C PRO A 37 -5.89 -5.38 7.24
N ILE A 38 -5.72 -5.03 5.97
CA ILE A 38 -6.20 -5.78 4.81
C ILE A 38 -5.04 -6.36 4.01
N ALA A 39 -4.07 -5.53 3.66
CA ALA A 39 -2.93 -5.97 2.86
C ALA A 39 -1.68 -5.18 3.24
N ARG A 40 -0.52 -5.75 2.96
CA ARG A 40 0.77 -5.04 3.03
C ARG A 40 1.63 -5.37 1.83
N SER A 41 2.45 -4.41 1.42
CA SER A 41 3.50 -4.61 0.42
C SER A 41 4.74 -3.80 0.80
N ASP A 42 5.91 -4.43 0.68
CA ASP A 42 7.20 -3.83 0.97
C ASP A 42 8.09 -3.80 -0.29
N TYR A 43 8.98 -2.81 -0.39
CA TYR A 43 9.87 -2.61 -1.55
C TYR A 43 10.85 -3.77 -1.82
N ASN A 44 11.01 -4.66 -0.85
CA ASN A 44 11.98 -5.74 -0.87
C ASN A 44 11.32 -7.12 -0.77
N ASP A 45 9.99 -7.21 -0.96
CA ASP A 45 9.27 -8.49 -0.92
C ASP A 45 9.81 -9.51 -1.93
N ILE A 46 10.41 -9.03 -3.02
CA ILE A 46 11.08 -9.86 -4.04
C ILE A 46 12.60 -9.89 -3.85
N SER A 47 13.24 -8.73 -3.72
CA SER A 47 14.70 -8.61 -3.74
C SER A 47 15.38 -9.05 -2.44
N GLN A 48 14.63 -9.08 -1.33
CA GLN A 48 15.12 -9.34 0.03
C GLN A 48 16.23 -8.37 0.51
N GLN A 49 16.48 -7.29 -0.22
CA GLN A 49 17.44 -6.26 0.19
C GLN A 49 16.95 -5.57 1.46
N THR A 50 17.82 -5.41 2.45
CA THR A 50 17.46 -4.80 3.74
C THR A 50 17.97 -3.37 3.89
N THR A 51 18.63 -2.82 2.86
CA THR A 51 19.18 -1.47 2.84
C THR A 51 19.18 -0.92 1.41
N LEU A 52 19.22 0.40 1.26
CA LEU A 52 19.47 1.07 -0.02
C LEU A 52 20.66 2.03 0.11
N PRO A 53 21.46 2.24 -0.95
CA PRO A 53 22.42 3.33 -1.01
C PRO A 53 21.76 4.71 -0.82
N ILE A 54 22.58 5.71 -0.50
CA ILE A 54 22.13 7.11 -0.44
C ILE A 54 21.65 7.57 -1.82
N GLY A 55 20.53 8.28 -1.85
CA GLY A 55 19.92 8.85 -3.06
C GLY A 55 18.40 8.92 -2.97
N LYS A 56 17.76 9.37 -4.06
CA LYS A 56 16.30 9.40 -4.17
C LYS A 56 15.81 8.19 -4.96
N TYR A 57 14.62 7.73 -4.60
CA TYR A 57 14.04 6.49 -5.12
C TYR A 57 12.56 6.69 -5.41
N HIS A 58 12.13 6.16 -6.55
CA HIS A 58 10.72 5.95 -6.89
C HIS A 58 10.34 4.49 -6.61
N PHE A 59 9.29 4.28 -5.84
CA PHE A 59 8.69 2.98 -5.60
C PHE A 59 7.29 2.96 -6.22
N SER A 60 6.99 1.95 -7.02
CA SER A 60 5.67 1.76 -7.60
C SER A 60 5.12 0.37 -7.28
N PHE A 61 3.86 0.35 -6.86
CA PHE A 61 3.11 -0.85 -6.53
C PHE A 61 1.78 -0.87 -7.28
N HIS A 62 1.43 -2.03 -7.83
CA HIS A 62 0.24 -2.25 -8.64
C HIS A 62 -0.71 -3.21 -7.93
N ILE A 63 -1.90 -2.71 -7.60
CA ILE A 63 -3.01 -3.50 -7.10
C ILE A 63 -3.91 -3.82 -8.30
N PRO A 64 -4.05 -5.10 -8.69
CA PRO A 64 -4.87 -5.47 -9.83
C PRO A 64 -6.37 -5.20 -9.59
N PRO A 65 -7.17 -5.09 -10.66
CA PRO A 65 -8.62 -5.03 -10.58
C PRO A 65 -9.21 -6.19 -9.77
N TYR A 66 -10.37 -5.93 -9.17
CA TYR A 66 -11.16 -6.86 -8.36
C TYR A 66 -10.46 -7.40 -7.11
N THR A 67 -9.37 -6.75 -6.69
CA THR A 67 -8.64 -7.10 -5.47
C THR A 67 -9.31 -6.54 -4.21
N LEU A 68 -9.85 -5.32 -4.30
CA LEU A 68 -10.58 -4.66 -3.21
C LEU A 68 -12.08 -4.65 -3.54
N ALA A 69 -12.90 -4.90 -2.53
CA ALA A 69 -14.36 -4.85 -2.64
C ALA A 69 -14.92 -3.43 -2.45
N ASP A 70 -16.22 -3.23 -2.63
CA ASP A 70 -16.84 -1.92 -2.42
C ASP A 70 -16.69 -1.48 -0.95
N GLY A 71 -16.12 -0.30 -0.73
CA GLY A 71 -15.90 0.21 0.62
C GLY A 71 -14.90 1.35 0.69
N ASP A 72 -14.76 1.88 1.90
CA ASP A 72 -13.82 2.96 2.21
C ASP A 72 -12.54 2.37 2.82
N TYR A 73 -11.38 2.81 2.32
CA TYR A 73 -10.06 2.29 2.67
C TYR A 73 -9.07 3.40 3.02
N TYR A 74 -8.03 3.02 3.77
CA TYR A 74 -6.90 3.88 4.09
C TYR A 74 -5.59 3.19 3.74
N ILE A 75 -4.66 3.92 3.13
CA ILE A 75 -3.25 3.50 2.99
C ILE A 75 -2.45 4.20 4.06
N LYS A 76 -1.66 3.47 4.85
CA LYS A 76 -0.63 4.04 5.72
C LYS A 76 0.73 3.63 5.17
N PHE A 77 1.59 4.62 4.91
CA PHE A 77 2.94 4.38 4.42
C PHE A 77 3.87 4.02 5.58
N ASP A 78 4.68 3.00 5.37
CA ASP A 78 5.71 2.57 6.31
C ASP A 78 7.07 3.00 5.73
N VAL A 79 7.72 3.97 6.38
CA VAL A 79 9.10 4.35 6.08
C VAL A 79 9.84 4.30 7.41
N ALA A 80 10.65 3.27 7.65
CA ALA A 80 11.21 3.01 8.97
C ALA A 80 12.57 2.33 8.93
N GLU A 81 13.28 2.40 10.05
CA GLU A 81 14.35 1.50 10.43
C GLU A 81 13.78 0.46 11.40
N ARG A 82 13.81 -0.82 11.03
CA ARG A 82 13.16 -1.90 11.80
C ARG A 82 13.65 -1.92 13.24
N ASN A 83 12.70 -1.85 14.19
CA ASN A 83 12.93 -1.84 15.64
C ASN A 83 13.74 -0.63 16.17
N VAL A 84 13.97 0.39 15.35
CA VAL A 84 14.73 1.59 15.76
C VAL A 84 13.86 2.84 15.68
N LYS A 85 13.31 3.15 14.50
CA LYS A 85 12.57 4.39 14.29
C LYS A 85 11.60 4.29 13.12
N ASN A 86 10.37 4.78 13.31
CA ASN A 86 9.46 5.07 12.19
C ASN A 86 9.67 6.53 11.75
N TYR A 87 9.94 6.75 10.47
CA TYR A 87 10.07 8.06 9.85
C TYR A 87 8.75 8.56 9.26
N ALA A 88 7.77 7.67 9.03
CA ALA A 88 6.42 8.07 8.65
C ALA A 88 5.75 8.84 9.80
N THR A 89 5.11 9.96 9.47
CA THR A 89 4.44 10.83 10.46
C THR A 89 2.94 10.49 10.54
N GLU A 90 2.24 11.04 11.54
CA GLU A 90 0.80 10.81 11.73
C GLU A 90 -0.07 11.20 10.51
N ASN A 91 0.45 12.06 9.63
CA ASN A 91 -0.23 12.52 8.42
C ASN A 91 0.15 11.73 7.15
N SER A 92 0.94 10.65 7.25
CA SER A 92 1.39 9.84 6.12
C SER A 92 0.35 8.78 5.72
N PHE A 93 -0.90 9.19 5.44
CA PHE A 93 -1.95 8.29 4.97
C PHE A 93 -2.74 8.86 3.78
N LEU A 94 -3.28 7.96 2.96
CA LEU A 94 -4.24 8.28 1.90
C LEU A 94 -5.59 7.64 2.21
N LYS A 95 -6.67 8.29 1.78
CA LYS A 95 -8.03 7.75 1.88
C LYS A 95 -8.65 7.65 0.49
N PHE A 96 -9.25 6.52 0.20
CA PHE A 96 -9.94 6.30 -1.07
C PHE A 96 -11.14 5.38 -0.86
N ARG A 97 -12.07 5.42 -1.81
CA ARG A 97 -13.25 4.57 -1.85
C ARG A 97 -13.22 3.73 -3.10
N VAL A 98 -13.52 2.45 -2.96
CA VAL A 98 -13.74 1.54 -4.08
C VAL A 98 -15.24 1.37 -4.29
N LYS A 99 -15.70 1.43 -5.54
CA LYS A 99 -17.11 1.30 -5.94
C LYS A 99 -17.29 0.21 -6.99
N ILE A 100 -18.41 -0.50 -6.93
CA ILE A 100 -18.79 -1.42 -8.01
C ILE A 100 -18.99 -0.62 -9.32
N ASP A 101 -18.41 -1.11 -10.41
CA ASP A 101 -18.70 -0.58 -11.75
C ASP A 101 -20.12 -1.00 -12.14
N GLY A 102 -21.02 -0.04 -12.38
CA GLY A 102 -22.42 -0.31 -12.73
C GLY A 102 -22.61 -1.23 -13.94
N LYS A 103 -21.56 -1.43 -14.75
CA LYS A 103 -21.53 -2.35 -15.90
C LYS A 103 -21.10 -3.78 -15.55
N ASN A 104 -20.25 -3.96 -14.55
CA ASN A 104 -19.76 -5.27 -14.10
C ASN A 104 -20.11 -5.50 -12.62
N ARG A 105 -21.13 -6.34 -12.38
CA ARG A 105 -21.63 -6.69 -11.04
C ARG A 105 -20.87 -7.83 -10.38
N PHE A 106 -19.62 -8.11 -10.79
CA PHE A 106 -18.78 -9.08 -10.12
C PHE A 106 -18.50 -8.63 -8.67
N GLY A 107 -18.67 -9.55 -7.72
CA GLY A 107 -18.52 -9.28 -6.30
C GLY A 107 -19.84 -9.32 -5.53
N ASN A 108 -19.75 -9.28 -4.21
CA ASN A 108 -20.92 -9.22 -3.34
C ASN A 108 -21.33 -7.75 -3.13
N VAL A 109 -22.63 -7.49 -2.98
CA VAL A 109 -23.18 -6.16 -2.67
C VAL A 109 -22.96 -5.74 -1.21
N PHE A 110 -22.55 -6.66 -0.34
CA PHE A 110 -22.15 -6.32 1.02
C PHE A 110 -20.83 -5.56 1.00
N ASN A 111 -20.80 -4.38 1.63
CA ASN A 111 -19.66 -3.47 1.64
C ASN A 111 -18.62 -3.83 2.71
N GLU A 112 -17.39 -3.37 2.50
CA GLU A 112 -16.25 -3.50 3.42
C GLU A 112 -16.28 -2.46 4.55
N ASN A 113 -17.39 -1.76 4.71
CA ASN A 113 -17.60 -0.82 5.81
C ASN A 113 -18.10 -1.49 7.10
N SER A 114 -18.16 -2.82 7.12
CA SER A 114 -18.52 -3.59 8.32
C SER A 114 -17.28 -4.10 9.05
N SER A 115 -17.34 -4.16 10.38
CA SER A 115 -16.27 -4.73 11.20
C SER A 115 -16.16 -6.26 11.12
N LEU A 116 -17.05 -6.91 10.36
CA LEU A 116 -17.14 -8.36 10.25
C LEU A 116 -16.21 -8.94 9.18
N LYS A 117 -15.59 -8.10 8.35
CA LYS A 117 -14.79 -8.50 7.19
C LYS A 117 -13.37 -7.98 7.35
N THR A 118 -12.44 -8.89 7.66
CA THR A 118 -11.04 -8.57 7.94
C THR A 118 -10.16 -9.75 7.51
N SER A 119 -9.08 -9.49 6.78
CA SER A 119 -8.08 -10.49 6.42
C SER A 119 -6.79 -9.77 6.12
N ILE A 120 -5.65 -10.22 6.65
CA ILE A 120 -4.34 -9.69 6.23
C ILE A 120 -3.80 -10.58 5.11
N ILE A 121 -3.51 -9.99 3.96
CA ILE A 121 -2.81 -10.67 2.87
C ILE A 121 -1.41 -10.09 2.65
N LYS A 122 -0.47 -10.96 2.27
CA LYS A 122 0.82 -10.54 1.73
C LYS A 122 0.73 -10.55 0.21
N SER A 123 0.71 -9.36 -0.39
CA SER A 123 0.56 -9.21 -1.83
C SER A 123 1.90 -9.21 -2.54
N ARG A 124 1.90 -9.66 -3.81
CA ARG A 124 3.03 -9.46 -4.73
C ARG A 124 2.74 -8.30 -5.67
N TRP A 125 2.61 -7.09 -5.12
CA TRP A 125 2.23 -5.88 -5.88
C TRP A 125 3.40 -5.00 -6.28
N GLN A 126 4.60 -5.26 -5.77
CA GLN A 126 5.79 -4.50 -6.17
C GLN A 126 6.00 -4.58 -7.69
N VAL A 127 6.00 -3.43 -8.35
CA VAL A 127 6.34 -3.30 -9.78
C VAL A 127 7.82 -2.96 -9.90
N GLU A 128 8.25 -1.87 -9.27
CA GLU A 128 9.62 -1.38 -9.39
C GLU A 128 10.09 -0.58 -8.18
N CYS A 129 11.41 -0.54 -8.05
CA CYS A 129 12.17 0.30 -7.12
C CYS A 129 13.31 0.91 -7.94
N LEU A 130 13.14 2.15 -8.38
CA LEU A 130 14.09 2.85 -9.25
C LEU A 130 14.82 3.94 -8.47
N LYS A 131 16.14 4.02 -8.60
CA LYS A 131 16.87 5.20 -8.15
C LYS A 131 16.64 6.33 -9.17
N ILE A 132 16.19 7.48 -8.70
CA ILE A 132 15.96 8.69 -9.50
C ILE A 132 16.96 9.73 -9.00
N ASP A 133 17.81 10.28 -9.87
CA ASP A 133 18.86 11.22 -9.45
C ASP A 133 18.29 12.60 -9.05
#